data_AF-A0A963PI17-F1
#
_entry.id   AF-A0A963PI17-F1
#
_cell.length_a   1.000
_cell.length_b   1.000
_cell.length_c   1.000
_cell.angle_alpha   90.00
_cell.angle_beta   90.00
_cell.angle_gamma   90.00
#
_symmetry.space_group_name_H-M   'P 1'
#
loop_
_entity.id
_entity.type
_entity.pdbx_description
1 polymer ?
#
loop_
_entity_poly.entity_id
_entity_poly.type
_entity_poly.pdbx_seq_one_letter_code
_entity_poly.pdbx_strand_id
1 'polypeptide(L)'
;MKSFENLLPKLVLAPGFVLGFAFIYGLMIWNGVLSLTGSRMLPNYENFVGLEQYVQLWDMDRWYVALKNLGIFSLLYVGGSMAVGMVLAIFLDQKVRAEGWLRTIYLYPMALSFIVTGTAWKWILNPSDGLQKLM
;
A
#
# COMPACT_ATOMS: atom_id res chain seq x y z
N MET A 1 -40.84 -12.90 -15.44
CA MET A 1 -39.98 -13.45 -14.36
C MET A 1 -38.49 -13.15 -14.55
N LYS A 2 -37.89 -13.31 -15.74
CA LYS A 2 -36.45 -13.02 -16.00
C LYS A 2 -35.93 -11.61 -15.62
N SER A 3 -36.81 -10.61 -15.48
CA SER A 3 -36.41 -9.24 -15.10
C SER A 3 -36.06 -9.14 -13.61
N PHE A 4 -36.79 -9.84 -12.74
CA PHE A 4 -36.62 -9.73 -11.29
C PHE A 4 -35.32 -10.38 -10.79
N GLU A 5 -34.92 -11.51 -11.40
CA GLU A 5 -33.65 -12.20 -11.13
C GLU A 5 -32.41 -11.37 -11.51
N ASN A 6 -32.54 -10.48 -12.50
CA ASN A 6 -31.46 -9.57 -12.92
C ASN A 6 -31.47 -8.23 -12.15
N LEU A 7 -32.60 -7.84 -11.57
CA LEU A 7 -32.76 -6.58 -10.83
C LEU A 7 -32.34 -6.72 -9.36
N LEU A 8 -32.62 -7.86 -8.74
CA LEU A 8 -32.29 -8.16 -7.34
C LEU A 8 -30.78 -8.03 -7.03
N PRO A 9 -29.87 -8.66 -7.79
CA PRO A 9 -28.44 -8.52 -7.56
C PRO A 9 -27.96 -7.07 -7.72
N LYS A 10 -28.52 -6.33 -8.69
CA LYS A 10 -28.17 -4.93 -8.92
C LYS A 10 -28.61 -4.04 -7.76
N LEU A 11 -29.81 -4.24 -7.22
CA LEU A 11 -30.30 -3.49 -6.07
C LEU A 11 -29.54 -3.81 -4.78
N VAL A 12 -29.11 -5.07 -4.59
CA VAL A 12 -28.33 -5.47 -3.41
C VAL A 12 -26.89 -4.93 -3.49
N LEU A 13 -26.29 -4.91 -4.68
CA LEU A 13 -24.93 -4.42 -4.89
C LEU A 13 -24.86 -2.89 -5.02
N ALA A 14 -25.93 -2.24 -5.51
CA ALA A 14 -25.95 -0.80 -5.78
C ALA A 14 -25.54 0.07 -4.57
N PRO A 15 -26.02 -0.15 -3.33
CA PRO A 15 -25.61 0.66 -2.19
C PRO A 15 -24.12 0.56 -1.90
N GLY A 16 -23.55 -0.64 -1.97
CA GLY A 16 -22.12 -0.87 -1.75
C GLY A 16 -21.27 -0.18 -2.81
N PHE A 17 -21.67 -0.28 -4.08
CA PHE A 17 -21.01 0.43 -5.16
C PHE A 17 -21.15 1.95 -5.03
N VAL A 18 -22.36 2.46 -4.80
CA VAL A 18 -22.61 3.91 -4.67
C VAL A 18 -21.80 4.50 -3.53
N LEU A 19 -21.82 3.87 -2.36
CA LEU A 19 -21.01 4.31 -1.22
C LEU A 19 -19.52 4.18 -1.51
N GLY A 20 -19.07 3.06 -2.07
CA GLY A 20 -17.67 2.87 -2.45
C GLY A 20 -17.18 3.95 -3.41
N PHE A 21 -17.95 4.23 -4.46
CA PHE A 21 -17.64 5.28 -5.42
C PHE A 21 -17.68 6.68 -4.79
N ALA A 22 -18.72 7.00 -4.02
CA ALA A 22 -18.88 8.30 -3.38
C ALA A 22 -17.73 8.60 -2.41
N PHE A 23 -17.33 7.63 -1.58
CA PHE A 23 -16.24 7.83 -0.64
C PHE A 23 -14.87 7.81 -1.33
N ILE A 24 -14.58 6.87 -2.22
CA ILE A 24 -13.27 6.80 -2.88
C ILE A 24 -13.05 8.03 -3.76
N TYR A 25 -13.95 8.27 -4.71
CA TYR A 25 -13.77 9.35 -5.69
C TYR A 25 -14.11 10.71 -5.09
N GLY A 26 -15.10 10.79 -4.20
CA GLY A 26 -15.43 12.04 -3.52
C GLY A 26 -14.28 12.52 -2.63
N LEU A 27 -13.68 11.65 -1.82
CA LEU A 27 -12.51 12.02 -1.01
C LEU A 27 -11.26 12.27 -1.87
N MET A 28 -11.10 11.57 -3.00
CA MET A 28 -10.02 11.84 -3.94
C MET A 28 -10.15 13.24 -4.57
N ILE A 29 -11.35 13.62 -5.00
CA ILE A 29 -11.64 14.96 -5.52
C ILE A 29 -11.41 16.01 -4.44
N TRP A 30 -11.88 15.76 -3.21
CA TRP A 30 -11.61 16.66 -2.08
C TRP A 30 -10.12 16.86 -1.87
N ASN A 31 -9.33 15.78 -1.81
CA ASN A 31 -7.86 15.90 -1.70
C ASN A 31 -7.25 16.66 -2.88
N GLY A 32 -7.76 16.46 -4.10
CA GLY A 32 -7.36 17.22 -5.28
C GLY A 32 -7.61 18.72 -5.12
N VAL A 33 -8.80 19.12 -4.66
CA VAL A 33 -9.12 20.53 -4.37
C VAL A 33 -8.23 21.08 -3.27
N LEU A 34 -7.97 20.30 -2.21
CA LEU A 34 -7.09 20.70 -1.12
C LEU A 34 -5.64 20.88 -1.57
N SER A 35 -5.17 20.10 -2.54
CA SER A 35 -3.81 20.23 -3.08
C SER A 35 -3.57 21.57 -3.82
N LEU A 36 -4.65 22.23 -4.24
CA LEU A 36 -4.61 23.54 -4.91
C LEU A 36 -4.72 24.71 -3.93
N THR A 37 -4.90 24.44 -2.63
CA THR A 37 -4.90 25.46 -1.59
C THR A 37 -3.58 25.48 -0.84
N GLY A 38 -3.27 26.60 -0.18
CA GLY A 38 -2.09 26.77 0.68
C GLY A 38 -2.19 25.99 2.00
N SER A 39 -2.92 24.88 2.00
CA SER A 39 -3.09 24.00 3.16
C SER A 39 -1.77 23.31 3.51
N ARG A 40 -1.39 23.34 4.80
CA ARG A 40 -0.19 22.67 5.32
C ARG A 40 -0.55 21.52 6.25
N MET A 41 -0.72 21.79 7.54
CA MET A 41 -1.12 20.77 8.53
C MET A 41 -2.63 20.64 8.68
N LEU A 42 -3.36 21.75 8.51
CA LEU A 42 -4.82 21.79 8.60
C LEU A 42 -5.39 22.33 7.29
N PRO A 43 -6.60 21.89 6.90
CA PRO A 43 -7.31 22.43 5.74
C PRO A 43 -7.49 23.95 5.88
N ASN A 44 -6.89 24.70 4.95
CA ASN A 44 -7.11 26.12 4.80
C ASN A 44 -7.72 26.37 3.41
N TYR A 45 -9.00 26.72 3.38
CA TYR A 45 -9.75 26.95 2.15
C TYR A 45 -9.68 28.41 1.68
N GLU A 46 -9.14 29.32 2.49
CA GLU A 46 -9.12 30.76 2.20
C GLU A 46 -7.99 31.14 1.22
N ASN A 47 -6.90 30.37 1.21
CA ASN A 47 -5.73 30.62 0.36
C ASN A 47 -5.71 29.66 -0.84
N PHE A 48 -6.43 29.98 -1.92
CA PHE A 48 -6.32 29.25 -3.18
C PHE A 48 -5.04 29.68 -3.92
N VAL A 49 -4.05 28.81 -3.99
CA VAL A 49 -2.71 29.07 -4.58
C VAL A 49 -2.54 28.38 -5.95
N GLY A 50 -3.56 27.66 -6.42
CA GLY A 50 -3.53 26.98 -7.71
C GLY A 50 -2.40 25.95 -7.79
N LEU A 51 -1.53 26.07 -8.79
CA LEU A 51 -0.45 25.11 -9.05
C LEU A 51 0.88 25.45 -8.37
N GLU A 52 0.93 26.50 -7.53
CA GLU A 52 2.18 26.94 -6.91
C GLU A 52 2.85 25.84 -6.07
N GLN A 53 2.05 25.05 -5.32
CA GLN A 53 2.55 23.93 -4.52
C GLN A 53 3.24 22.87 -5.38
N TYR A 54 2.74 22.63 -6.59
CA TYR A 54 3.36 21.69 -7.52
C TYR A 54 4.69 22.24 -8.03
N VAL A 55 4.77 23.52 -8.41
CA VAL A 55 6.03 24.15 -8.84
C VAL A 55 7.07 24.08 -7.73
N GLN A 56 6.71 24.43 -6.50
CA GLN A 56 7.60 24.32 -5.35
C GLN A 56 8.07 22.88 -5.11
N LEU A 57 7.19 21.89 -5.28
CA LEU A 57 7.54 20.47 -5.14
C LEU A 57 8.57 20.02 -6.18
N TRP A 58 8.39 20.44 -7.44
CA TRP A 58 9.33 20.10 -8.52
C TRP A 58 10.67 20.83 -8.41
N ASP A 59 10.73 21.99 -7.74
CA ASP A 59 11.98 22.71 -7.52
C ASP A 59 12.80 22.16 -6.33
N MET A 60 12.22 21.29 -5.51
CA MET A 60 12.92 20.68 -4.38
C MET A 60 13.80 19.50 -4.81
N ASP A 61 15.11 19.59 -4.61
CA ASP A 61 16.05 18.46 -4.85
C ASP A 61 15.62 17.17 -4.12
N ARG A 62 15.09 17.32 -2.90
CA ARG A 62 14.63 16.18 -2.09
C ARG A 62 13.49 15.42 -2.76
N TRP A 63 12.66 16.08 -3.57
CA TRP A 63 11.58 15.42 -4.32
C TRP A 63 12.13 14.39 -5.31
N TYR A 64 13.16 14.75 -6.06
CA TYR A 64 13.80 13.83 -7.01
C TYR A 64 14.50 12.66 -6.31
N VAL A 65 15.17 12.91 -5.18
CA VAL A 65 15.76 11.85 -4.37
C VAL A 65 14.68 10.89 -3.86
N ALA A 66 13.56 11.42 -3.36
CA ALA A 66 12.43 10.62 -2.90
C ALA A 66 11.81 9.80 -4.04
N LEU A 67 11.61 10.38 -5.22
CA LEU A 67 11.08 9.67 -6.40
C LEU A 67 12.02 8.55 -6.85
N LYS A 68 13.33 8.80 -6.91
CA LYS A 68 14.32 7.77 -7.28
C LYS A 68 14.32 6.63 -6.26
N ASN A 69 14.33 6.95 -4.97
CA ASN A 69 14.31 5.95 -3.91
C ASN A 69 13.01 5.14 -3.95
N LEU A 70 11.86 5.80 -4.13
CA LEU A 70 10.56 5.14 -4.27
C LEU A 70 10.53 4.20 -5.48
N GLY A 71 11.04 4.65 -6.64
CA GLY A 71 11.10 3.83 -7.85
C GLY A 71 11.98 2.59 -7.68
N ILE A 72 13.20 2.76 -7.16
CA ILE A 72 14.13 1.66 -6.90
C ILE A 72 13.54 0.69 -5.88
N PHE A 73 13.03 1.20 -4.75
CA PHE A 73 12.43 0.38 -3.71
C PHE A 73 11.24 -0.40 -4.24
N SER A 74 10.32 0.26 -4.95
CA SER A 74 9.11 -0.38 -5.47
C SER A 74 9.44 -1.47 -6.48
N LEU A 75 10.38 -1.22 -7.40
CA LEU A 75 10.77 -2.19 -8.42
C LEU A 75 11.43 -3.42 -7.78
N LEU A 76 12.38 -3.21 -6.87
CA LEU A 76 13.06 -4.29 -6.17
C LEU A 76 12.11 -5.07 -5.27
N TYR A 77 11.20 -4.39 -4.58
CA TYR A 77 10.21 -5.01 -3.71
C TYR A 77 9.21 -5.86 -4.51
N VAL A 78 8.61 -5.31 -5.56
CA VAL A 78 7.65 -6.03 -6.40
C VAL A 78 8.34 -7.20 -7.11
N GLY A 79 9.48 -6.94 -7.76
CA GLY A 79 10.24 -7.99 -8.46
C GLY A 79 10.71 -9.09 -7.52
N GLY A 80 11.29 -8.73 -6.38
CA GLY A 80 11.79 -9.67 -5.38
C GLY A 80 10.65 -10.49 -4.73
N SER A 81 9.56 -9.85 -4.32
CA SER A 81 8.42 -10.55 -3.72
C SER A 81 7.71 -11.48 -4.71
N MET A 82 7.58 -11.07 -5.99
CA MET A 82 7.05 -11.95 -7.04
C MET A 82 7.96 -13.14 -7.30
N ALA A 83 9.28 -12.92 -7.42
CA ALA A 83 10.23 -14.01 -7.67
C ALA A 83 10.24 -15.02 -6.51
N VAL A 84 10.35 -14.54 -5.27
CA VAL A 84 10.32 -15.40 -4.07
C VAL A 84 8.96 -16.10 -3.95
N GLY A 85 7.86 -15.37 -4.13
CA GLY A 85 6.51 -15.94 -4.08
C GLY A 85 6.29 -17.03 -5.14
N MET A 86 6.81 -16.84 -6.35
CA MET A 86 6.74 -17.82 -7.43
C MET A 86 7.56 -19.07 -7.12
N VAL A 87 8.80 -18.92 -6.65
CA VAL A 87 9.64 -20.06 -6.25
C VAL A 87 8.97 -20.87 -5.14
N LEU A 88 8.43 -20.20 -4.13
CA LEU A 88 7.70 -20.86 -3.04
C LEU A 88 6.43 -21.55 -3.55
N ALA A 89 5.68 -20.92 -4.46
CA ALA A 89 4.50 -21.52 -5.07
C ALA A 89 4.84 -22.80 -5.84
N ILE A 90 5.91 -22.80 -6.62
CA ILE A 90 6.39 -23.99 -7.36
C ILE A 90 6.76 -25.11 -6.38
N PHE A 91 7.47 -24.80 -5.29
CA PHE A 91 7.82 -25.82 -4.30
C PHE A 91 6.60 -26.42 -3.59
N LEU A 92 5.57 -25.62 -3.32
CA LEU A 92 4.34 -26.10 -2.71
C LEU A 92 3.48 -26.93 -3.68
N ASP A 93 3.53 -26.65 -4.98
CA ASP A 93 2.76 -27.37 -6.01
C ASP A 93 3.27 -28.80 -6.28
N GLN A 94 4.49 -29.13 -5.88
CA GLN A 94 5.12 -30.43 -6.13
C GLN A 94 4.57 -31.62 -5.30
N LYS A 95 3.38 -31.50 -4.69
CA LYS A 95 2.77 -32.53 -3.81
C LYS A 95 3.75 -33.05 -2.75
N VAL A 96 4.41 -32.13 -2.06
CA VAL A 96 5.38 -32.47 -1.02
C VAL A 96 4.66 -33.20 0.11
N ARG A 97 5.21 -34.33 0.56
CA ARG A 97 4.63 -35.23 1.58
C ARG A 97 4.29 -34.56 2.93
N ALA A 98 4.77 -33.33 3.16
CA ALA A 98 4.56 -32.51 4.35
C ALA A 98 3.85 -31.15 4.05
N GLU A 99 3.02 -31.09 3.01
CA GLU A 99 2.31 -29.88 2.55
C GLU A 99 1.65 -29.08 3.69
N GLY A 100 0.95 -29.74 4.61
CA GLY A 100 0.25 -29.07 5.72
C GLY A 100 1.16 -28.30 6.69
N TRP A 101 2.34 -28.85 7.00
CA TRP A 101 3.33 -28.18 7.85
C TRP A 101 4.00 -27.00 7.13
N LEU A 102 4.38 -27.20 5.86
CA LEU A 102 5.01 -26.15 5.05
C LEU A 102 4.08 -24.96 4.83
N ARG A 103 2.80 -25.22 4.53
CA ARG A 103 1.79 -24.17 4.39
C ARG A 103 1.60 -23.40 5.68
N THR A 104 1.61 -24.07 6.84
CA THR A 104 1.44 -23.40 8.14
C THR A 104 2.60 -22.42 8.43
N ILE A 105 3.84 -22.86 8.23
CA ILE A 105 5.03 -22.00 8.40
C ILE A 105 5.00 -20.81 7.43
N TYR A 106 4.62 -21.05 6.17
CA TYR A 106 4.50 -20.00 5.16
C TYR A 106 3.40 -18.97 5.45
N LEU A 107 2.25 -19.42 5.98
CA LEU A 107 1.13 -18.53 6.31
C LEU A 107 1.34 -17.79 7.63
N TYR A 108 2.20 -18.30 8.52
CA TYR A 108 2.42 -17.73 9.86
C TYR A 108 2.85 -16.25 9.84
N PRO A 109 3.80 -15.82 9.00
CA PRO A 109 4.16 -14.40 8.89
C PRO A 109 3.00 -13.49 8.47
N MET A 110 2.04 -13.99 7.67
CA MET A 110 0.88 -13.20 7.24
C MET A 110 -0.12 -12.97 8.37
N ALA A 111 -0.07 -13.76 9.43
CA ALA A 111 -0.90 -13.56 10.62
C ALA A 111 -0.27 -12.56 11.62
N LEU A 112 1.01 -12.20 11.45
CA LEU A 112 1.68 -11.25 12.34
C LEU A 112 1.22 -9.82 12.06
N SER A 113 1.03 -9.04 13.13
CA SER A 113 0.69 -7.62 13.03
C SER A 113 1.84 -6.82 12.41
N PHE A 114 1.52 -5.86 11.54
CA PHE A 114 2.49 -4.93 10.95
C PHE A 114 3.35 -4.21 12.00
N ILE A 115 2.79 -3.90 13.17
CA ILE A 115 3.52 -3.21 14.26
C ILE A 115 4.61 -4.12 14.83
N VAL A 116 4.30 -5.40 15.05
CA VAL A 116 5.24 -6.38 15.63
C VAL A 116 6.38 -6.63 14.65
N THR A 117 6.06 -6.89 13.39
CA THR A 117 7.05 -7.09 12.33
C THR A 117 7.95 -5.87 12.18
N GLY A 118 7.39 -4.66 12.15
CA GLY A 118 8.17 -3.42 12.06
C GLY A 118 9.09 -3.20 13.26
N THR A 119 8.61 -3.50 14.47
CA THR A 119 9.42 -3.39 15.69
C THR A 119 10.56 -4.42 15.71
N ALA A 120 10.30 -5.65 15.26
CA ALA A 120 11.32 -6.69 15.15
C ALA A 120 12.44 -6.27 14.18
N TRP A 121 12.10 -5.76 12.99
CA TRP A 121 13.09 -5.23 12.06
C TRP A 121 13.86 -4.04 12.63
N LYS A 122 13.17 -3.12 13.33
CA LYS A 122 13.82 -1.99 14.00
C LYS A 122 14.84 -2.45 15.05
N TRP A 123 14.55 -3.52 15.80
CA TRP A 123 15.50 -4.10 16.75
C TRP A 123 16.67 -4.79 16.06
N ILE A 124 16.40 -5.58 15.01
CA ILE A 124 17.44 -6.25 14.21
C ILE A 124 18.41 -5.23 13.62
N LEU A 125 17.90 -4.11 13.11
CA LEU A 125 18.67 -3.03 12.50
C LEU A 125 19.11 -1.95 13.52
N ASN A 126 18.99 -2.22 14.83
CA ASN A 126 19.40 -1.25 15.85
C ASN A 126 20.94 -1.19 15.94
N PRO A 127 21.56 -0.01 15.84
CA PRO A 127 23.02 0.14 15.92
C PRO A 127 23.65 -0.23 17.28
N SER A 128 22.91 -0.12 18.39
CA SER A 128 23.48 -0.30 19.74
C SER A 128 23.69 -1.77 20.13
N ASP A 129 22.70 -2.60 19.79
CA ASP A 129 22.55 -3.99 20.25
C ASP A 129 22.16 -4.98 19.12
N GLY A 130 21.96 -4.50 17.89
CA GLY A 130 21.51 -5.29 16.74
C GLY A 130 22.62 -5.68 15.76
N LEU A 131 22.22 -6.26 14.62
CA LEU A 131 23.10 -6.78 13.56
C LEU A 131 23.96 -5.69 12.90
N GLN A 132 23.55 -4.43 12.98
CA GLN A 132 24.29 -3.30 12.44
C GLN A 132 25.56 -2.96 13.24
N LYS A 133 25.69 -3.42 14.49
CA LYS A 133 26.95 -3.28 15.25
C LYS A 133 28.07 -4.17 14.73
N LEU A 134 27.72 -5.24 14.00
CA LEU A 134 28.66 -6.23 13.45
C LEU A 134 29.16 -5.86 12.04
N MET A 135 28.62 -4.81 11.41
CA MET A 135 29.11 -4.21 10.16
C MET A 135 29.80 -2.88 10.45
#